data_AF-A0A0L0H2W5-F1
#
_entry.id   AF-A0A0L0H2W5-F1
#
_cell.length_a   1.000
_cell.length_b   1.000
_cell.length_c   1.000
_cell.angle_alpha   90.00
_cell.angle_beta   90.00
_cell.angle_gamma   90.00
#
_symmetry.space_group_name_H-M   'P 1'
#
loop_
_entity.id
_entity.type
_entity.pdbx_description
1 polymer ?
#
loop_
_entity_poly.entity_id
_entity_poly.type
_entity_poly.pdbx_seq_one_letter_code
_entity_poly.pdbx_strand_id
1 'polypeptide(L)'
;MKTRRYLRILLVGSLFSLSACAQQSEVRQLHQSVSTLNKEMTQLNKETVKITQQNRLNAQSSNGVYLLPGSNTPARLESQIGTLRMSLLNAAQNAQGTRVTLRIQGESNDPLPAFSGTVEWGQIQGTTESFQEVNVQNQLINAPASVLAPSDVNIPLQLNGISPDQLGFVRIHDIQPTVQP
;
A
#
# COMPACT_ATOMS: atom_id res chain seq x y z
N MET A 1 -67.61 -24.33 62.55
CA MET A 1 -66.70 -25.49 62.78
C MET A 1 -66.58 -26.26 61.46
N LYS A 2 -65.38 -26.78 61.12
CA LYS A 2 -64.99 -27.70 60.01
C LYS A 2 -66.15 -28.38 59.23
N THR A 3 -66.18 -28.63 57.91
CA THR A 3 -65.18 -28.62 56.80
C THR A 3 -65.97 -28.49 55.46
N ARG A 4 -65.52 -28.69 54.21
CA ARG A 4 -64.32 -29.28 53.56
C ARG A 4 -64.05 -28.55 52.21
N ARG A 5 -63.24 -29.12 51.31
CA ARG A 5 -63.04 -28.70 49.89
C ARG A 5 -63.16 -29.93 48.98
N TYR A 6 -63.63 -29.74 47.74
CA TYR A 6 -63.21 -30.46 46.51
C TYR A 6 -63.44 -29.51 45.33
N LEU A 7 -62.44 -28.72 44.91
CA LEU A 7 -61.45 -29.07 43.88
C LEU A 7 -62.10 -29.45 42.53
N ARG A 8 -62.33 -28.46 41.68
CA ARG A 8 -62.48 -28.63 40.22
C ARG A 8 -61.34 -27.91 39.51
N ILE A 9 -60.86 -28.56 38.45
CA ILE A 9 -59.72 -28.16 37.62
C ILE A 9 -60.12 -27.00 36.70
N LEU A 10 -59.22 -26.05 36.49
CA LEU A 10 -59.07 -25.36 35.20
C LEU A 10 -57.61 -24.92 35.04
N LEU A 11 -56.99 -25.36 33.93
CA LEU A 11 -55.68 -24.93 33.46
C LEU A 11 -55.82 -23.70 32.55
N VAL A 12 -54.67 -23.08 32.21
CA VAL A 12 -54.46 -21.95 31.28
C VAL A 12 -54.48 -20.55 31.93
N GLY A 13 -53.36 -19.85 31.78
CA GLY A 13 -53.10 -18.48 32.25
C GLY A 13 -51.62 -18.14 32.08
N SER A 14 -51.27 -17.53 30.94
CA SER A 14 -49.89 -17.43 30.44
C SER A 14 -49.10 -16.24 31.02
N LEU A 15 -47.75 -16.38 30.98
CA LEU A 15 -46.75 -15.30 30.86
C LEU A 15 -46.73 -14.17 31.91
N PHE A 16 -45.67 -14.14 32.73
CA PHE A 16 -44.89 -12.91 32.94
C PHE A 16 -43.40 -13.24 33.15
N SER A 17 -42.55 -12.56 32.37
CA SER A 17 -41.10 -12.80 32.33
C SER A 17 -40.38 -12.01 33.42
N LEU A 18 -39.52 -12.66 34.20
CA LEU A 18 -38.54 -12.02 35.08
C LEU A 18 -37.18 -12.72 35.00
N SER A 19 -36.60 -12.73 33.81
CA SER A 19 -35.17 -12.99 33.63
C SER A 19 -34.39 -11.78 34.15
N ALA A 20 -33.90 -11.85 35.39
CA ALA A 20 -33.01 -10.84 35.95
C ALA A 20 -31.65 -10.89 35.23
N CYS A 21 -31.48 -10.02 34.22
CA CYS A 21 -30.18 -9.83 33.58
C CYS A 21 -29.21 -9.18 34.57
N ALA A 22 -28.23 -9.94 35.06
CA ALA A 22 -27.10 -9.39 35.78
C ALA A 22 -26.38 -8.34 34.91
N GLN A 23 -26.00 -7.23 35.53
CA GLN A 23 -25.77 -5.99 34.81
C GLN A 23 -24.42 -5.97 34.07
N GLN A 24 -24.50 -5.72 32.77
CA GLN A 24 -23.40 -5.65 31.80
C GLN A 24 -22.40 -4.51 32.10
N SER A 25 -21.49 -4.72 33.05
CA SER A 25 -20.48 -3.74 33.49
C SER A 25 -19.19 -3.77 32.67
N GLU A 26 -18.76 -4.92 32.14
CA GLU A 26 -17.51 -5.03 31.35
C GLU A 26 -17.54 -4.26 30.02
N VAL A 27 -18.72 -4.17 29.37
CA VAL A 27 -18.85 -3.58 28.03
C VAL A 27 -18.66 -2.05 28.02
N ARG A 28 -18.73 -1.38 29.18
CA ARG A 28 -18.45 0.07 29.27
C ARG A 28 -16.95 0.38 29.41
N GLN A 29 -16.16 -0.49 30.04
CA GLN A 29 -14.70 -0.28 30.14
C GLN A 29 -13.99 -0.61 28.82
N LEU A 30 -14.44 -1.65 28.09
CA LEU A 30 -13.94 -1.96 26.74
C LEU A 30 -14.06 -0.78 25.77
N HIS A 31 -15.06 0.09 25.93
CA HIS A 31 -15.27 1.23 25.04
C HIS A 31 -14.30 2.40 25.27
N GLN A 32 -13.70 2.53 26.46
CA GLN A 32 -12.75 3.60 26.75
C GLN A 32 -11.32 3.23 26.31
N SER A 33 -10.86 2.02 26.61
CA SER A 33 -9.52 1.54 26.25
C SER A 33 -9.28 1.46 24.73
N VAL A 34 -10.33 1.19 23.94
CA VAL A 34 -10.23 1.21 22.46
C VAL A 34 -10.15 2.65 21.93
N SER A 35 -10.69 3.64 22.64
CA SER A 35 -10.74 5.04 22.17
C SER A 35 -9.41 5.79 22.29
N THR A 36 -8.58 5.45 23.29
CA THR A 36 -7.23 6.02 23.48
C THR A 36 -6.21 5.33 22.60
N LEU A 37 -6.25 4.00 22.48
CA LEU A 37 -5.36 3.24 21.58
C LEU A 37 -5.53 3.66 20.11
N ASN A 38 -6.76 4.00 19.70
CA ASN A 38 -7.06 4.43 18.34
C ASN A 38 -6.54 5.84 18.00
N LYS A 39 -6.33 6.72 19.00
CA LYS A 39 -5.83 8.09 18.76
C LYS A 39 -4.31 8.16 18.55
N GLU A 40 -3.54 7.33 19.26
CA GLU A 40 -2.09 7.22 19.02
C GLU A 40 -1.80 6.48 17.70
N MET A 41 -2.63 5.50 17.34
CA MET A 41 -2.55 4.78 16.07
C MET A 41 -2.79 5.69 14.84
N THR A 42 -3.57 6.77 14.95
CA THR A 42 -3.90 7.62 13.79
C THR A 42 -2.82 8.60 13.34
N GLN A 43 -1.82 8.91 14.18
CA GLN A 43 -0.80 9.94 13.88
C GLN A 43 0.43 9.37 13.12
N LEU A 44 0.80 8.10 13.36
CA LEU A 44 1.97 7.41 12.78
C LEU A 44 1.69 6.64 11.47
N ASN A 45 0.46 6.69 10.95
CA ASN A 45 -0.05 5.64 10.07
C ASN A 45 0.13 5.86 8.56
N LYS A 46 0.27 7.11 8.08
CA LYS A 46 0.13 7.40 6.63
C LYS A 46 1.27 6.84 5.77
N GLU A 47 2.51 7.01 6.19
CA GLU A 47 3.68 6.50 5.48
C GLU A 47 3.73 4.96 5.57
N THR A 48 3.54 4.41 6.76
CA THR A 48 3.44 2.96 7.02
C THR A 48 2.40 2.26 6.13
N VAL A 49 1.24 2.88 5.89
CA VAL A 49 0.23 2.37 4.96
C VAL A 49 0.74 2.34 3.51
N LYS A 50 1.40 3.40 3.03
CA LYS A 50 1.96 3.45 1.67
C LYS A 50 3.09 2.44 1.45
N ILE A 51 3.96 2.26 2.45
CA ILE A 51 5.02 1.25 2.44
C ILE A 51 4.42 -0.16 2.39
N THR A 52 3.44 -0.44 3.25
CA THR A 52 2.78 -1.76 3.29
C THR A 52 2.00 -2.04 2.00
N GLN A 53 1.37 -1.01 1.41
CA GLN A 53 0.71 -1.10 0.10
C GLN A 53 1.72 -1.44 -1.00
N GLN A 54 2.84 -0.71 -1.08
CA GLN A 54 3.90 -0.94 -2.05
C GLN A 54 4.48 -2.36 -1.94
N ASN A 55 4.75 -2.84 -0.72
CA ASN A 55 5.31 -4.17 -0.51
C ASN A 55 4.34 -5.29 -0.96
N ARG A 56 3.03 -5.12 -0.76
CA ARG A 56 2.03 -6.08 -1.25
C ARG A 56 1.88 -6.05 -2.76
N LEU A 57 1.84 -4.86 -3.38
CA LEU A 57 1.81 -4.72 -4.84
C LEU A 57 3.03 -5.39 -5.50
N ASN A 58 4.22 -5.20 -4.92
CA ASN A 58 5.44 -5.87 -5.39
C ASN A 58 5.43 -7.38 -5.16
N ALA A 59 4.92 -7.87 -4.04
CA ALA A 59 4.78 -9.30 -3.78
C ALA A 59 3.78 -10.01 -4.73
N GLN A 60 2.86 -9.25 -5.33
CA GLN A 60 1.91 -9.74 -6.35
C GLN A 60 2.35 -9.43 -7.79
N SER A 61 3.42 -8.65 -7.98
CA SER A 61 3.88 -8.23 -9.31
C SER A 61 4.63 -9.36 -10.02
N SER A 62 4.14 -9.76 -11.18
CA SER A 62 4.87 -10.61 -12.13
C SER A 62 5.64 -9.81 -13.19
N ASN A 63 5.42 -8.49 -13.29
CA ASN A 63 6.02 -7.63 -14.31
C ASN A 63 6.60 -6.35 -13.70
N GLY A 64 7.83 -6.44 -13.20
CA GLY A 64 8.58 -5.30 -12.67
C GLY A 64 8.14 -4.84 -11.29
N VAL A 65 8.57 -3.63 -10.92
CA VAL A 65 8.52 -3.10 -9.56
C VAL A 65 7.64 -1.86 -9.46
N TYR A 66 6.67 -1.88 -8.55
CA TYR A 66 5.82 -0.75 -8.17
C TYR A 66 6.52 0.15 -7.15
N LEU A 67 6.54 1.45 -7.45
CA LEU A 67 6.96 2.52 -6.55
C LEU A 67 5.77 3.45 -6.31
N LEU A 68 5.43 3.67 -5.04
CA LEU A 68 4.31 4.53 -4.65
C LEU A 68 4.83 5.90 -4.20
N PRO A 69 4.27 7.02 -4.70
CA PRO A 69 4.65 8.34 -4.21
C PRO A 69 4.31 8.46 -2.71
N GLY A 70 5.20 9.12 -1.97
CA GLY A 70 5.11 9.26 -0.51
C GLY A 70 5.51 8.00 0.29
N SER A 71 5.81 6.87 -0.36
CA SER A 71 6.39 5.71 0.33
C SER A 71 7.90 5.88 0.59
N ASN A 72 8.61 6.51 -0.37
CA ASN A 72 10.08 6.71 -0.40
C ASN A 72 10.93 5.42 -0.20
N THR A 73 10.30 4.25 -0.13
CA THR A 73 10.94 2.98 0.20
C THR A 73 11.51 2.32 -1.05
N PRO A 74 12.80 1.91 -1.03
CA PRO A 74 13.38 1.15 -2.11
C PRO A 74 12.69 -0.20 -2.28
N ALA A 75 12.31 -0.52 -3.51
CA ALA A 75 11.81 -1.84 -3.87
C ALA A 75 12.82 -2.54 -4.79
N ARG A 76 12.94 -3.86 -4.63
CA ARG A 76 13.90 -4.70 -5.36
C ARG A 76 13.32 -5.13 -6.71
N LEU A 77 14.14 -5.07 -7.75
CA LEU A 77 13.88 -5.61 -9.08
C LEU A 77 15.03 -6.52 -9.50
N GLU A 78 14.75 -7.78 -9.76
CA GLU A 78 15.71 -8.69 -10.40
C GLU A 78 15.67 -8.46 -11.92
N SER A 79 16.84 -8.32 -12.55
CA SER A 79 16.93 -7.94 -13.96
C SER A 79 18.11 -8.62 -14.67
N GLN A 80 18.15 -8.50 -16.00
CA GLN A 80 19.22 -9.06 -16.84
C GLN A 80 20.60 -8.47 -16.54
N ILE A 81 20.67 -7.29 -15.91
CA ILE A 81 21.90 -6.60 -15.52
C ILE A 81 22.22 -6.74 -14.01
N GLY A 82 21.54 -7.64 -13.33
CA GLY A 82 21.67 -7.87 -11.88
C GLY A 82 20.48 -7.34 -11.08
N THR A 83 20.61 -7.37 -9.75
CA THR A 83 19.55 -6.95 -8.82
C THR A 83 19.65 -5.47 -8.53
N LEU A 84 18.54 -4.76 -8.74
CA LEU A 84 18.42 -3.31 -8.61
C LEU A 84 17.50 -2.96 -7.43
N ARG A 85 17.80 -1.89 -6.71
CA ARG A 85 16.91 -1.27 -5.73
C ARG A 85 16.48 0.10 -6.26
N MET A 86 15.18 0.28 -6.45
CA MET A 86 14.62 1.49 -7.05
C MET A 86 13.74 2.24 -6.05
N SER A 87 13.84 3.57 -5.99
CA SER A 87 12.92 4.42 -5.23
C SER A 87 12.58 5.71 -5.95
N LEU A 88 11.39 6.26 -5.66
CA LEU A 88 11.00 7.60 -6.09
C LEU A 88 11.40 8.61 -5.02
N LEU A 89 11.95 9.73 -5.47
CA LEU A 89 12.26 10.91 -4.68
C LEU A 89 11.62 12.15 -5.33
N ASN A 90 11.49 13.24 -4.56
CA ASN A 90 11.18 14.58 -5.07
C ASN A 90 9.92 14.67 -5.96
N ALA A 91 8.84 13.96 -5.59
CA ALA A 91 7.56 14.04 -6.28
C ALA A 91 6.96 15.44 -6.13
N ALA A 92 6.96 16.22 -7.21
CA ALA A 92 6.55 17.63 -7.21
C ALA A 92 5.78 17.98 -8.50
N GLN A 93 4.87 18.96 -8.40
CA GLN A 93 4.10 19.41 -9.56
C GLN A 93 4.98 20.19 -10.55
N ASN A 94 4.71 20.04 -11.84
CA ASN A 94 5.29 20.85 -12.91
C ASN A 94 4.23 21.26 -13.95
N ALA A 95 4.62 22.03 -14.96
CA ALA A 95 3.70 22.59 -15.96
C ALA A 95 2.98 21.56 -16.85
N GLN A 96 3.47 20.31 -16.93
CA GLN A 96 2.93 19.24 -17.77
C GLN A 96 2.42 18.03 -16.97
N GLY A 97 2.55 18.03 -15.63
CA GLY A 97 2.18 16.92 -14.76
C GLY A 97 3.03 16.86 -13.48
N THR A 98 3.67 15.71 -13.26
CA THR A 98 4.47 15.43 -12.06
C THR A 98 5.93 15.18 -12.41
N ARG A 99 6.84 15.84 -11.69
CA ARG A 99 8.28 15.56 -11.76
C ARG A 99 8.62 14.61 -10.61
N VAL A 100 9.39 13.57 -10.90
CA VAL A 100 9.98 12.70 -9.88
C VAL A 100 11.47 12.49 -10.18
N THR A 101 12.25 12.07 -9.20
CA THR A 101 13.58 11.51 -9.41
C THR A 101 13.50 10.02 -9.12
N LEU A 102 13.78 9.19 -10.13
CA LEU A 102 13.97 7.76 -9.94
C LEU A 102 15.42 7.52 -9.52
N ARG A 103 15.63 7.07 -8.28
CA ARG A 103 16.93 6.59 -7.80
C ARG A 103 17.01 5.09 -8.09
N ILE A 104 18.13 4.67 -8.66
CA ILE A 104 18.43 3.27 -9.00
C ILE A 104 19.77 2.92 -8.38
N GLN A 105 19.79 1.93 -7.52
CA GLN A 105 21.00 1.43 -6.88
C GLN A 105 21.27 -0.02 -7.28
N GLY A 106 22.53 -0.34 -7.54
CA GLY A 106 22.96 -1.73 -7.57
C GLY A 106 22.81 -2.35 -6.18
N GLU A 107 22.44 -3.64 -6.12
CA GLU A 107 22.51 -4.41 -4.89
C GLU A 107 23.85 -5.15 -4.73
N SER A 108 24.55 -5.45 -5.84
CA SER A 108 25.93 -5.93 -5.78
C SER A 108 26.94 -4.78 -5.72
N ASN A 109 28.21 -5.12 -5.48
CA ASN A 109 29.34 -4.18 -5.53
C ASN A 109 29.96 -4.09 -6.93
N ASP A 110 29.23 -4.53 -7.97
CA ASP A 110 29.70 -4.47 -9.35
C ASP A 110 29.29 -3.14 -10.01
N PRO A 111 30.03 -2.67 -11.03
CA PRO A 111 29.58 -1.59 -11.89
C PRO A 111 28.27 -1.94 -12.60
N LEU A 112 27.30 -1.03 -12.56
CA LEU A 112 26.04 -1.19 -13.29
C LEU A 112 26.26 -0.75 -14.76
N PRO A 113 26.10 -1.64 -15.77
CA PRO A 113 26.23 -1.24 -17.17
C PRO A 113 25.15 -0.24 -17.58
N ALA A 114 25.30 0.39 -18.75
CA ALA A 114 24.22 1.19 -19.32
C ALA A 114 23.01 0.30 -19.65
N PHE A 115 21.81 0.82 -19.46
CA PHE A 115 20.57 0.08 -19.71
C PHE A 115 19.42 1.00 -20.11
N SER A 116 18.41 0.40 -20.73
CA SER A 116 17.09 0.99 -20.93
C SER A 116 16.05 0.27 -20.07
N GLY A 117 14.92 0.92 -19.84
CA GLY A 117 13.78 0.32 -19.15
C GLY A 117 12.47 1.01 -19.52
N THR A 118 11.36 0.32 -19.32
CA THR A 118 10.01 0.90 -19.45
C THR A 118 9.56 1.38 -18.08
N VAL A 119 9.15 2.65 -18.01
CA VAL A 119 8.47 3.23 -16.84
C VAL A 119 7.02 3.48 -17.22
N GLU A 120 6.09 2.91 -16.46
CA GLU A 120 4.66 3.17 -16.56
C GLU A 120 4.18 3.92 -15.32
N TRP A 121 3.20 4.80 -15.47
CA TRP A 121 2.57 5.51 -14.34
C TRP A 121 1.09 5.69 -14.59
N GLY A 122 0.33 5.82 -13.51
CA GLY A 122 -1.10 6.02 -13.59
C GLY A 122 -1.72 6.05 -12.20
N GLN A 123 -2.99 5.69 -12.14
CA GLN A 123 -3.77 5.62 -10.91
C GLN A 123 -4.09 4.17 -10.56
N ILE A 124 -4.26 3.88 -9.27
CA ILE A 124 -4.72 2.58 -8.79
C ILE A 124 -6.17 2.75 -8.31
N GLN A 125 -7.11 2.02 -8.91
CA GLN A 125 -8.47 1.86 -8.40
C GLN A 125 -8.62 0.48 -7.72
N GLY A 126 -9.47 0.36 -6.71
CA GLY A 126 -9.70 -0.88 -5.97
C GLY A 126 -8.94 -0.96 -4.64
N THR A 127 -8.62 -2.18 -4.19
CA THR A 127 -7.90 -2.46 -2.94
C THR A 127 -6.52 -3.05 -3.23
N THR A 128 -5.66 -3.14 -2.22
CA THR A 128 -4.36 -3.81 -2.35
C THR A 128 -4.43 -5.31 -2.68
N GLU A 129 -5.61 -5.93 -2.58
CA GLU A 129 -5.82 -7.35 -2.92
C GLU A 129 -6.42 -7.54 -4.32
N SER A 130 -7.18 -6.55 -4.80
CA SER A 130 -7.77 -6.53 -6.13
C SER A 130 -7.82 -5.08 -6.62
N PHE A 131 -6.87 -4.75 -7.50
CA PHE A 131 -6.71 -3.43 -8.06
C PHE A 131 -6.79 -3.44 -9.59
N GLN A 132 -7.01 -2.27 -10.16
CA GLN A 132 -6.90 -1.99 -11.59
C GLN A 132 -6.01 -0.76 -11.76
N GLU A 133 -4.99 -0.87 -12.62
CA GLU A 133 -4.26 0.28 -13.12
C GLU A 133 -5.13 1.02 -14.15
N VAL A 134 -5.28 2.34 -13.99
CA VAL A 134 -6.11 3.17 -14.88
C VAL A 134 -5.39 4.46 -15.25
N ASN A 135 -5.76 5.04 -16.39
CA ASN A 135 -5.09 6.22 -16.97
C ASN A 135 -3.57 6.00 -17.11
N VAL A 136 -3.18 4.78 -17.46
CA VAL A 136 -1.77 4.36 -17.56
C VAL A 136 -1.12 5.01 -18.77
N GLN A 137 0.06 5.56 -18.55
CA GLN A 137 0.97 6.07 -19.57
C GLN A 137 2.35 5.49 -19.36
N ASN A 138 3.19 5.50 -20.40
CA ASN A 138 4.55 4.98 -20.29
C ASN A 138 5.59 5.84 -21.01
N GLN A 139 6.85 5.63 -20.63
CA GLN A 139 8.02 6.28 -21.19
C GLN A 139 9.22 5.32 -21.08
N LEU A 140 10.04 5.28 -22.13
CA LEU A 140 11.35 4.65 -22.05
C LEU A 140 12.33 5.56 -21.26
N ILE A 141 13.10 4.94 -20.39
CA ILE A 141 14.22 5.57 -19.69
C ILE A 141 15.53 4.96 -20.17
N ASN A 142 16.60 5.76 -20.15
CA ASN A 142 17.96 5.30 -20.39
C ASN A 142 18.81 5.72 -19.19
N ALA A 143 19.52 4.75 -18.62
CA ALA A 143 20.48 4.95 -17.55
C ALA A 143 21.90 4.87 -18.10
N PRO A 144 22.79 5.83 -17.78
CA PRO A 144 24.21 5.71 -18.13
C PRO A 144 24.87 4.59 -17.32
N ALA A 145 25.97 4.03 -17.83
CA ALA A 145 26.80 3.11 -17.07
C ALA A 145 27.36 3.80 -15.81
N SER A 146 27.25 3.12 -14.67
CA SER A 146 27.83 3.54 -13.40
C SER A 146 29.09 2.72 -13.13
N VAL A 147 30.24 3.35 -13.30
CA VAL A 147 31.56 2.76 -12.99
C VAL A 147 31.89 2.72 -11.49
N LEU A 148 31.02 3.31 -10.65
CA LEU A 148 31.20 3.38 -9.20
C LEU A 148 30.47 2.23 -8.50
N ALA A 149 31.09 1.69 -7.46
CA ALA A 149 30.55 0.65 -6.60
C ALA A 149 30.38 1.17 -5.15
N PRO A 150 29.21 0.99 -4.50
CA PRO A 150 27.95 0.55 -5.10
C PRO A 150 27.42 1.59 -6.11
N SER A 151 26.81 1.12 -7.19
CA SER A 151 26.22 2.01 -8.19
C SER A 151 24.99 2.74 -7.65
N ASP A 152 24.91 4.05 -7.87
CA ASP A 152 23.78 4.91 -7.49
C ASP A 152 23.53 5.95 -8.61
N VAL A 153 22.42 5.80 -9.31
CA VAL A 153 22.05 6.60 -10.47
C VAL A 153 20.72 7.30 -10.20
N ASN A 154 20.67 8.62 -10.43
CA ASN A 154 19.45 9.41 -10.27
C ASN A 154 18.98 9.91 -11.63
N ILE A 155 17.79 9.48 -12.06
CA ILE A 155 17.18 9.83 -13.35
C ILE A 155 15.97 10.74 -13.10
N PRO A 156 15.97 12.00 -13.59
CA PRO A 156 14.78 12.85 -13.50
C PRO A 156 13.73 12.36 -14.50
N LEU A 157 12.51 12.08 -14.03
CA LEU A 157 11.38 11.67 -14.85
C LEU A 157 10.30 12.76 -14.88
N GLN A 158 9.63 12.85 -16.03
CA GLN A 158 8.60 13.83 -16.35
C GLN A 158 7.30 13.07 -16.65
N LEU A 159 6.53 12.80 -15.61
CA LEU A 159 5.27 12.06 -15.68
C LEU A 159 4.19 13.03 -16.17
N ASN A 160 3.95 13.02 -17.47
CA ASN A 160 2.99 13.92 -18.11
C ASN A 160 1.54 13.56 -17.73
N GLY A 161 0.62 14.51 -17.88
CA GLY A 161 -0.82 14.28 -17.78
C GLY A 161 -1.38 13.94 -16.39
N ILE A 162 -0.52 13.80 -15.37
CA ILE A 162 -0.91 13.41 -14.00
C ILE A 162 -0.36 14.39 -12.96
N SER A 163 -1.18 14.82 -12.00
CA SER A 163 -0.71 15.63 -10.86
C SER A 163 -0.15 14.76 -9.73
N PRO A 164 0.68 15.30 -8.81
CA PRO A 164 1.30 14.49 -7.76
C PRO A 164 0.27 13.81 -6.84
N ASP A 165 -0.84 14.50 -6.57
CA ASP A 165 -1.95 13.97 -5.74
C ASP A 165 -2.76 12.88 -6.46
N GLN A 166 -2.74 12.88 -7.80
CA GLN A 166 -3.41 11.88 -8.63
C GLN A 166 -2.53 10.67 -8.95
N LEU A 167 -1.21 10.77 -8.80
CA LEU A 167 -0.26 9.70 -9.04
C LEU A 167 -0.48 8.54 -8.06
N GLY A 168 -1.02 7.43 -8.56
CA GLY A 168 -1.23 6.22 -7.77
C GLY A 168 0.03 5.37 -7.66
N PHE A 169 0.75 5.23 -8.77
CA PHE A 169 1.95 4.41 -8.87
C PHE A 169 2.88 4.85 -10.00
N VAL A 170 4.13 4.42 -9.90
CA VAL A 170 5.08 4.30 -11.02
C VAL A 170 5.60 2.86 -11.02
N ARG A 171 5.47 2.13 -12.13
CA ARG A 171 5.96 0.76 -12.29
C ARG A 171 7.15 0.75 -13.26
N ILE A 172 8.23 0.05 -12.91
CA ILE A 172 9.42 -0.05 -13.75
C ILE A 172 9.67 -1.52 -14.12
N HIS A 173 9.78 -1.80 -15.42
CA HIS A 173 9.99 -3.13 -15.97
C HIS A 173 10.82 -3.08 -17.27
N ASP A 174 10.94 -4.22 -17.96
CA ASP A 174 11.69 -4.38 -19.22
C ASP A 174 13.11 -3.83 -19.21
N ILE A 175 13.84 -4.04 -18.11
CA ILE A 175 15.24 -3.64 -18.00
C ILE A 175 16.10 -4.45 -18.96
N GLN A 176 16.73 -3.77 -19.91
CA GLN A 176 17.57 -4.35 -20.95
C GLN A 176 18.93 -3.64 -21.00
N PRO A 177 20.06 -4.37 -21.06
CA PRO A 177 21.37 -3.75 -21.24
C PRO A 177 21.42 -3.00 -22.58
N THR A 178 21.99 -1.80 -22.59
CA THR A 178 22.23 -1.02 -23.80
C THR A 178 23.72 -0.93 -24.09
N VAL A 179 24.08 -1.12 -25.35
CA VAL A 179 25.44 -0.84 -25.82
C VAL A 179 25.57 0.67 -25.92
N GLN A 180 26.46 1.28 -25.13
CA GLN A 180 26.81 2.69 -25.36
C GLN A 180 27.50 2.82 -26.74
N PRO A 181 27.08 3.79 -27.58
CA PRO A 181 27.76 4.08 -28.83
C PRO A 181 29.13 4.74 -28.62
#